data_AF-A0A4S0RHM0-F1
#
_entry.id   AF-A0A4S0RHM0-F1
#
_cell.length_a   1.000
_cell.length_b   1.000
_cell.length_c   1.000
_cell.angle_alpha   90.00
_cell.angle_beta   90.00
_cell.angle_gamma   90.00
#
_symmetry.space_group_name_H-M   'P 1'
#
loop_
_entity.id
_entity.type
_entity.pdbx_description
1 polymer ?
#
loop_
_entity_poly.entity_id
_entity_poly.type
_entity_poly.pdbx_seq_one_letter_code
_entity_poly.pdbx_strand_id
1 'polypeptide(L)'
;MTNVALTGLARDLARRAAEGRPVRIGVIGSGEMGTDLVTQGMLMPGISVAAISTRRPHTAREAIRIAYGDEAMAAEAETASKVSQAIEGGRIAITSN
;
A
#
# COMPACT_ATOMS: atom_id res chain seq x y z
N MET A 1 16.75 -6.14 -6.12
CA MET A 1 17.85 -6.02 -5.15
C MET A 1 18.66 -4.79 -5.49
N THR A 2 19.05 -3.98 -4.49
CA THR A 2 19.88 -2.80 -4.72
C THR A 2 21.31 -3.21 -5.08
N ASN A 3 22.01 -2.39 -5.86
CA ASN A 3 23.41 -2.59 -6.25
C ASN A 3 24.41 -2.01 -5.21
N VAL A 4 23.91 -1.62 -4.04
CA VAL A 4 24.68 -1.00 -2.96
C VAL A 4 24.31 -1.63 -1.61
N ALA A 5 25.25 -1.57 -0.66
CA ALA A 5 25.00 -1.95 0.72
C ALA A 5 23.96 -1.02 1.38
N LEU A 6 23.05 -1.60 2.16
CA LEU A 6 22.01 -0.83 2.84
C LEU A 6 22.59 -0.10 4.06
N THR A 7 22.46 1.23 4.06
CA THR A 7 22.88 2.09 5.18
C THR A 7 21.76 3.07 5.53
N GLY A 8 21.88 3.73 6.69
CA GLY A 8 20.91 4.73 7.16
C GLY A 8 19.46 4.24 7.12
N LEU A 9 18.57 5.06 6.55
CA LEU A 9 17.13 4.79 6.46
C LEU A 9 16.82 3.50 5.67
N ALA A 10 17.57 3.20 4.61
CA ALA A 10 17.34 2.01 3.79
C ALA A 10 17.57 0.72 4.60
N ARG A 11 18.58 0.72 5.49
CA ARG A 11 18.82 -0.38 6.43
C ARG A 11 17.69 -0.51 7.44
N ASP A 12 17.21 0.60 7.98
CA ASP A 12 16.18 0.59 9.02
C ASP A 12 14.81 0.13 8.48
N LEU A 13 14.49 0.49 7.24
CA LEU A 13 13.31 0.01 6.52
C LEU A 13 13.41 -1.48 6.18
N ALA A 14 14.57 -1.95 5.72
CA ALA A 14 14.81 -3.37 5.49
C ALA A 14 14.66 -4.20 6.77
N ARG A 15 15.11 -3.69 7.92
CA ARG A 15 14.88 -4.33 9.22
C ARG A 15 13.39 -4.44 9.56
N ARG A 16 12.60 -3.37 9.36
CA ARG A 16 11.14 -3.44 9.57
C ARG A 16 10.46 -4.47 8.69
N ALA A 17 10.92 -4.63 7.45
CA ALA A 17 10.44 -5.67 6.54
C ALA A 17 10.75 -7.07 7.10
N ALA A 18 11.99 -7.31 7.52
CA ALA A 18 12.43 -8.59 8.08
C ALA A 18 11.70 -8.97 9.38
N GLU A 19 11.35 -7.98 10.21
CA GLU A 19 10.54 -8.15 11.43
C GLU A 19 9.04 -8.41 11.15
N GLY A 20 8.59 -8.35 9.89
CA GLY A 20 7.16 -8.43 9.55
C GLY A 20 6.34 -7.25 10.09
N ARG A 21 6.99 -6.11 10.37
CA ARG A 21 6.38 -4.93 11.01
C ARG A 21 6.59 -3.67 10.17
N PRO A 22 6.05 -3.63 8.93
CA PRO A 22 6.18 -2.48 8.05
C PRO A 22 5.45 -1.26 8.62
N VAL A 23 5.85 -0.06 8.17
CA VAL A 23 5.03 1.14 8.33
C VAL A 23 3.85 1.04 7.38
N ARG A 24 2.64 1.07 7.94
CA ARG A 24 1.39 0.98 7.18
C ARG A 24 0.85 2.38 6.89
N ILE A 25 0.65 2.69 5.62
CA ILE A 25 0.22 4.00 5.15
C ILE A 25 -1.24 3.92 4.71
N GLY A 26 -2.06 4.84 5.20
CA GLY A 26 -3.38 5.14 4.63
C GLY A 26 -3.26 6.31 3.65
N VAL A 27 -3.74 6.14 2.43
CA VAL A 27 -3.73 7.18 1.39
C VAL A 27 -5.14 7.72 1.22
N ILE A 28 -5.31 9.04 1.30
CA ILE A 28 -6.59 9.70 1.04
C ILE A 28 -6.49 10.38 -0.33
N GLY A 29 -7.21 9.82 -1.30
CA GLY A 29 -7.19 10.23 -2.69
C GLY A 29 -6.38 9.27 -3.57
N SER A 30 -6.92 9.01 -4.77
CA SER A 30 -6.36 8.13 -5.79
C SER A 30 -6.32 8.84 -7.15
N GLY A 31 -5.92 10.11 -7.13
CA GLY A 31 -5.43 10.82 -8.32
C GLY A 31 -3.93 10.56 -8.51
N GLU A 32 -3.26 11.37 -9.33
CA GLU A 32 -1.84 11.20 -9.68
C GLU A 32 -0.93 10.95 -8.47
N MET A 33 -0.92 11.85 -7.49
CA MET A 33 -0.07 11.70 -6.29
C MET A 33 -0.42 10.45 -5.46
N GLY A 34 -1.70 10.08 -5.41
CA GLY A 34 -2.13 8.87 -4.71
C GLY A 34 -1.59 7.61 -5.40
N THR A 35 -1.68 7.57 -6.73
CA THR A 35 -1.12 6.51 -7.56
C THR A 35 0.40 6.41 -7.42
N ASP A 36 1.10 7.55 -7.39
CA ASP A 36 2.55 7.59 -7.18
C ASP A 36 2.93 7.03 -5.80
N LEU A 37 2.17 7.34 -4.75
CA LEU A 37 2.39 6.76 -3.42
C LEU A 37 2.15 5.25 -3.39
N VAL A 38 1.13 4.75 -4.10
CA VAL A 38 0.86 3.31 -4.21
C VAL A 38 2.02 2.61 -4.92
N THR A 39 2.47 3.17 -6.04
CA THR A 39 3.57 2.64 -6.85
C THR A 39 4.88 2.66 -6.09
N GLN A 40 5.23 3.79 -5.45
CA GLN A 40 6.46 3.90 -4.68
C GLN A 40 6.43 3.02 -3.43
N GLY A 41 5.28 2.91 -2.76
CA GLY A 41 5.10 2.02 -1.62
C GLY A 41 5.35 0.55 -1.98
N MET A 42 4.92 0.11 -3.17
CA MET A 42 5.16 -1.23 -3.70
C MET A 42 6.67 -1.53 -3.87
N LEU A 43 7.47 -0.52 -4.22
CA LEU A 43 8.91 -0.67 -4.46
C LEU A 43 9.78 -0.60 -3.20
N MET A 44 9.21 -0.22 -2.05
CA MET A 44 9.96 0.08 -0.81
C MET A 44 9.80 -1.01 0.25
N PRO A 45 10.87 -1.76 0.59
CA PRO A 45 10.84 -2.70 1.71
C PRO A 45 10.47 -2.00 3.02
N GLY A 46 9.61 -2.62 3.83
CA GLY A 46 9.25 -2.09 5.15
C GLY A 46 8.23 -0.96 5.12
N ILE A 47 7.73 -0.59 3.94
CA ILE A 47 6.56 0.25 3.73
C ILE A 47 5.43 -0.62 3.15
N SER A 48 4.20 -0.35 3.55
CA SER A 48 3.01 -0.99 2.98
C SER A 48 1.90 0.03 2.86
N VAL A 49 1.31 0.16 1.68
CA VAL A 49 0.04 0.86 1.52
C VAL A 49 -1.03 -0.08 2.05
N ALA A 50 -1.72 0.33 3.12
CA ALA A 50 -2.68 -0.52 3.82
C ALA A 50 -4.12 -0.20 3.43
N ALA A 51 -4.41 1.07 3.14
CA ALA A 51 -5.73 1.50 2.73
C ALA A 51 -5.68 2.71 1.78
N ILE A 52 -6.67 2.81 0.90
CA ILE A 52 -6.92 3.95 0.03
C ILE A 52 -8.37 4.39 0.26
N SER A 53 -8.57 5.63 0.73
CA SER A 53 -9.89 6.26 0.76
C SER A 53 -10.08 7.15 -0.47
N THR A 54 -11.18 6.98 -1.21
CA THR A 54 -11.49 7.80 -2.38
C THR A 54 -12.98 7.83 -2.69
N ARG A 55 -13.46 8.94 -3.24
CA ARG A 55 -14.85 9.09 -3.71
C ARG A 55 -15.18 8.19 -4.91
N ARG A 56 -14.16 7.71 -5.63
CA ARG A 56 -14.30 6.92 -6.85
C ARG A 56 -13.49 5.63 -6.73
N PRO A 57 -14.03 4.55 -6.14
CA PRO A 57 -13.29 3.31 -5.84
C PRO A 57 -12.53 2.72 -7.03
N HIS A 58 -13.07 2.81 -8.25
CA HIS A 58 -12.40 2.36 -9.48
C HIS A 58 -11.03 3.04 -9.70
N THR A 59 -10.84 4.28 -9.26
CA THR A 59 -9.53 4.97 -9.39
C THR A 59 -8.48 4.40 -8.43
N ALA A 60 -8.89 3.85 -7.28
CA ALA A 60 -7.98 3.14 -6.39
C ALA A 60 -7.60 1.76 -6.96
N ARG A 61 -8.56 1.06 -7.59
CA ARG A 61 -8.28 -0.19 -8.32
C ARG A 61 -7.30 0.03 -9.46
N GLU A 62 -7.49 1.11 -10.22
CA GLU A 62 -6.57 1.53 -11.28
C GLU A 62 -5.17 1.86 -10.76
N ALA A 63 -5.06 2.60 -9.65
CA ALA A 63 -3.77 2.87 -9.01
C ALA A 63 -3.04 1.59 -8.59
N ILE A 64 -3.78 0.60 -8.07
CA ILE A 64 -3.24 -0.73 -7.73
C ILE A 64 -2.81 -1.47 -9.00
N ARG A 65 -3.61 -1.44 -10.06
CA ARG A 65 -3.28 -2.06 -11.35
C ARG A 65 -2.02 -1.46 -11.97
N ILE A 66 -1.82 -0.15 -11.88
CA ILE A 66 -0.60 0.53 -12.32
C ILE A 66 0.62 0.04 -11.52
N ALA A 67 0.48 -0.08 -10.20
CA ALA A 67 1.59 -0.45 -9.33
C ALA A 67 1.95 -1.96 -9.36
N TYR A 68 0.95 -2.84 -9.46
CA TYR A 68 1.12 -4.30 -9.31
C TYR A 68 0.92 -5.08 -10.62
N GLY A 69 0.40 -4.44 -11.68
CA GLY A 69 0.08 -5.07 -12.97
C GLY A 69 -1.32 -5.70 -13.04
N ASP A 70 -1.97 -5.91 -11.89
CA ASP A 70 -3.34 -6.41 -11.75
C ASP A 70 -4.02 -5.81 -10.50
N GLU A 71 -5.24 -6.26 -10.20
CA GLU A 71 -6.03 -5.78 -9.05
C GLU A 71 -6.10 -6.80 -7.91
N ALA A 72 -5.25 -7.82 -7.86
CA ALA A 72 -5.32 -8.88 -6.85
C ALA A 72 -5.13 -8.36 -5.42
N MET A 73 -4.39 -7.26 -5.27
CA MET A 73 -4.18 -6.58 -3.99
C MET A 73 -5.40 -5.76 -3.53
N ALA A 74 -6.38 -5.48 -4.40
CA ALA A 74 -7.52 -4.66 -4.07
C ALA A 74 -8.56 -5.42 -3.22
N ALA A 75 -9.00 -4.82 -2.13
CA ALA A 75 -10.08 -5.34 -1.30
C ALA A 75 -11.06 -4.22 -0.92
N GLU A 76 -12.27 -4.24 -1.46
CA GLU A 76 -13.30 -3.27 -1.09
C GLU A 76 -13.78 -3.48 0.34
N ALA A 77 -13.82 -2.40 1.11
CA ALA A 77 -14.09 -2.40 2.53
C ALA A 77 -14.97 -1.21 2.93
N GLU A 78 -16.25 -1.52 3.19
CA GLU A 78 -17.27 -0.53 3.57
C GLU A 78 -17.39 -0.33 5.09
N THR A 79 -16.71 -1.15 5.88
CA THR A 79 -16.74 -1.09 7.35
C THR A 79 -15.33 -1.15 7.91
N ALA A 80 -15.12 -0.58 9.11
CA ALA A 80 -13.84 -0.65 9.80
C ALA A 80 -13.34 -2.09 9.98
N SER A 81 -14.23 -3.04 10.29
CA SER A 81 -13.86 -4.45 10.41
C SER A 81 -13.38 -5.05 9.08
N LYS A 82 -14.03 -4.72 7.96
CA LYS A 82 -13.57 -5.16 6.62
C LYS A 82 -12.22 -4.53 6.25
N VAL A 83 -11.96 -3.28 6.65
CA VAL A 83 -10.66 -2.64 6.46
C VAL A 83 -9.57 -3.40 7.23
N SER A 84 -9.80 -3.70 8.52
CA SER A 84 -8.86 -4.49 9.32
C SER A 84 -8.60 -5.87 8.71
N GLN A 85 -9.65 -6.59 8.28
CA GLN A 85 -9.51 -7.90 7.64
C GLN A 85 -8.69 -7.86 6.35
N ALA A 86 -8.88 -6.82 5.51
CA ALA A 86 -8.08 -6.65 4.31
C ALA A 86 -6.60 -6.44 4.63
N ILE A 87 -6.30 -5.57 5.60
CA ILE A 87 -4.93 -5.25 6.03
C ILE A 87 -4.24 -6.48 6.65
N GLU A 88 -4.94 -7.23 7.49
CA GLU A 88 -4.44 -8.47 8.10
C GLU A 88 -4.21 -9.57 7.05
N GLY A 89 -5.05 -9.61 6.01
CA GLY A 89 -4.90 -10.49 4.85
C GLY A 89 -3.84 -10.04 3.84
N GLY A 90 -3.06 -8.99 4.15
CA GLY A 90 -2.01 -8.47 3.25
C GLY A 90 -2.52 -7.79 1.99
N ARG A 91 -3.79 -7.35 1.98
CA ARG A 91 -4.43 -6.63 0.86
C ARG A 91 -4.57 -5.14 1.17
N ILE A 92 -4.77 -4.35 0.12
CA ILE A 92 -5.02 -2.91 0.20
C ILE A 92 -6.52 -2.69 0.31
N ALA A 93 -6.96 -2.19 1.46
CA ALA A 93 -8.35 -1.83 1.67
C ALA A 93 -8.74 -0.62 0.82
N ILE A 94 -9.84 -0.70 0.08
CA ILE A 94 -10.42 0.43 -0.67
C ILE A 94 -11.70 0.84 0.02
N THR A 95 -11.82 2.11 0.37
CA THR A 95 -13.02 2.64 1.03
C THR A 95 -13.42 4.01 0.47
N SER A 96 -14.67 4.39 0.68
CA SER A 96 -15.23 5.70 0.30
C SER A 96 -15.74 6.51 1.49
N ASN A 97 -15.53 6.00 2.72
CA ASN A 97 -15.83 6.70 3.97
C ASN A 97 -14.72 7.68 4.35
#